data_AF-A0A382FC34-F1
#
_entry.id   AF-A0A382FC34-F1
#
_cell.length_a   1.000
_cell.length_b   1.000
_cell.length_c   1.000
_cell.angle_alpha   90.00
_cell.angle_beta   90.00
_cell.angle_gamma   90.00
#
_symmetry.space_group_name_H-M   'P 1'
#
loop_
_entity.id
_entity.type
_entity.pdbx_description
1 polymer ?
#
loop_
_entity_poly.entity_id
_entity_poly.type
_entity_poly.pdbx_seq_one_letter_code
_entity_poly.pdbx_strand_id
1 'polypeptide(L)'
;MRNAQHGSQMYLILLTGRNSKENLVEGFESGANDYVTKPFDPAEMRARLNVGMRVTELQQQLVEAEHHRVALQTAGAAAHKLSQPSQVTLSNLKLMMEQVDAEGPVGGSLRAGTSAGGRITEIVKQMDSMRQVTTKRYMDGVDIIDLKSSSE
;
A
#
# COMPACT_ATOMS: atom_id res chain seq x y z
N MET A 1 -21.03 11.37 17.83
CA MET A 1 -20.26 11.62 16.60
C MET A 1 -19.57 10.31 16.21
N ARG A 2 -19.77 9.85 14.97
CA ARG A 2 -19.40 8.49 14.54
C ARG A 2 -17.88 8.33 14.49
N ASN A 3 -17.40 7.29 15.17
CA ASN A 3 -16.02 6.85 15.19
C ASN A 3 -15.63 6.34 13.79
N ALA A 4 -15.01 7.19 12.97
CA ALA A 4 -14.52 6.85 11.64
C ALA A 4 -13.22 6.04 11.76
N GLN A 5 -13.35 4.75 12.11
CA GLN A 5 -12.24 3.81 12.18
C GLN A 5 -11.87 3.19 10.81
N HIS A 6 -12.36 3.76 9.71
CA HIS A 6 -11.91 3.44 8.35
C HIS A 6 -11.80 4.77 7.58
N GLY A 7 -10.61 5.07 7.06
CA GLY A 7 -10.16 6.40 6.58
C GLY A 7 -10.87 7.02 5.38
N SER A 8 -12.14 6.72 5.13
CA SER A 8 -12.94 7.46 4.15
C SER A 8 -13.46 8.74 4.79
N GLN A 9 -12.79 9.86 4.48
CA GLN A 9 -13.26 11.19 4.85
C GLN A 9 -14.53 11.50 4.04
N MET A 10 -15.70 11.42 4.70
CA MET A 10 -16.98 11.71 4.06
C MET A 10 -17.14 13.21 3.82
N TYR A 11 -17.57 13.60 2.61
CA TYR A 11 -17.89 14.99 2.29
C TYR A 11 -19.30 15.35 2.81
N LEU A 12 -19.38 16.28 3.76
CA LEU A 12 -20.63 16.68 4.42
C LEU A 12 -21.08 18.07 3.95
N ILE A 13 -22.32 18.15 3.45
CA ILE A 13 -22.99 19.42 3.14
C ILE A 13 -24.10 19.66 4.17
N LEU A 14 -24.03 20.77 4.89
CA LEU A 14 -25.04 21.16 5.86
C LEU A 14 -26.12 22.03 5.19
N LEU A 15 -27.38 21.57 5.23
CA LEU A 15 -28.52 22.27 4.65
C LEU A 15 -29.44 22.84 5.75
N THR A 16 -29.66 24.15 5.79
CA THR A 16 -30.42 24.76 6.90
C THR A 16 -31.12 26.06 6.54
N GLY A 17 -32.18 26.41 7.27
CA GLY A 17 -32.84 27.72 7.14
C GLY A 17 -32.13 28.84 7.91
N ARG A 18 -31.11 28.51 8.71
CA ARG A 18 -30.35 29.49 9.49
C ARG A 18 -29.25 30.12 8.62
N ASN A 19 -29.32 31.44 8.43
CA ASN A 19 -28.44 32.19 7.54
C ASN A 19 -27.60 33.27 8.23
N SER A 20 -27.53 33.28 9.57
CA SER A 20 -26.62 34.20 10.28
C SER A 20 -25.17 33.77 10.07
N LYS A 21 -24.25 34.74 10.12
CA LYS A 21 -22.82 34.46 9.95
C LYS A 21 -22.30 33.52 11.04
N GLU A 22 -22.79 33.67 12.26
CA GLU A 22 -22.42 32.84 13.41
C GLU A 22 -22.78 31.37 13.18
N ASN A 23 -23.98 31.09 12.66
CA ASN A 23 -24.40 29.72 12.33
C ASN A 23 -23.56 29.11 11.20
N LEU A 24 -23.14 29.93 10.23
CA LEU A 24 -22.32 29.49 9.11
C LEU A 24 -20.92 29.08 9.59
N VAL A 25 -20.29 29.93 10.41
CA VAL A 25 -18.98 29.68 11.02
C VAL A 25 -19.04 28.43 11.91
N GLU A 26 -20.03 28.33 12.78
CA GLU A 26 -20.23 27.15 13.64
C GLU A 26 -20.38 25.86 12.81
N GLY A 27 -21.12 25.93 11.70
CA GLY A 27 -21.28 24.81 10.77
C GLY A 27 -19.94 24.33 10.19
N PHE A 28 -19.09 25.25 9.75
CA PHE A 28 -17.75 24.89 9.23
C PHE A 28 -16.81 24.39 10.34
N GLU A 29 -16.80 25.03 11.50
CA GLU A 29 -15.98 24.60 12.65
C GLU A 29 -16.39 23.22 13.19
N SER A 30 -17.67 22.84 13.01
CA SER A 30 -18.16 21.51 13.35
C SER A 30 -17.71 20.40 12.37
N GLY A 31 -17.02 20.76 11.29
CA GLY A 31 -16.46 19.84 10.31
C GLY A 31 -17.28 19.66 9.03
N ALA A 32 -18.27 20.52 8.77
CA ALA A 32 -18.94 20.52 7.46
C ALA A 32 -17.98 21.00 6.36
N ASN A 33 -18.03 20.33 5.20
CA ASN A 33 -17.24 20.73 4.04
C ASN A 33 -17.92 21.84 3.25
N ASP A 34 -19.25 21.89 3.28
CA ASP A 34 -20.05 22.93 2.65
C ASP A 34 -21.30 23.24 3.49
N TYR A 35 -21.84 24.43 3.30
CA TYR A 35 -23.00 24.95 4.01
C TYR A 35 -23.91 25.66 3.02
N VAL A 36 -25.18 25.24 2.98
CA VAL A 36 -26.18 25.77 2.05
C VAL A 36 -27.44 26.18 2.81
N THR A 37 -27.85 27.43 2.61
CA THR A 37 -29.06 27.98 3.21
C THR A 37 -30.30 27.67 2.38
N LYS A 38 -31.45 27.48 3.03
CA LYS A 38 -32.75 27.32 2.35
C LYS A 38 -33.45 28.69 2.19
N PRO A 39 -34.17 28.93 1.08
CA PRO A 39 -34.24 28.09 -0.12
C PRO A 39 -32.95 28.18 -0.95
N PHE A 40 -32.57 27.09 -1.61
CA PHE A 40 -31.39 27.03 -2.47
C PHE A 40 -31.78 26.77 -3.92
N ASP A 41 -30.91 27.19 -4.84
CA ASP A 41 -31.06 26.88 -6.26
C ASP A 41 -30.65 25.42 -6.54
N PRO A 42 -31.50 24.60 -7.20
CA PRO A 42 -31.17 23.21 -7.52
C PRO A 42 -29.95 23.03 -8.42
N ALA A 43 -29.69 23.96 -9.34
CA ALA A 43 -28.51 23.94 -10.20
C ALA A 43 -27.24 24.26 -9.40
N GLU A 44 -27.30 25.22 -8.46
CA GLU A 44 -26.20 25.50 -7.54
C GLU A 44 -25.89 24.29 -6.65
N MET A 45 -26.92 23.67 -6.07
CA MET A 45 -26.76 22.47 -5.25
C MET A 45 -26.14 21.31 -6.05
N ARG A 46 -26.54 21.14 -7.32
CA ARG A 46 -25.93 20.14 -8.21
C ARG A 46 -24.46 20.42 -8.46
N ALA A 47 -24.08 21.68 -8.69
CA ALA A 47 -22.68 22.07 -8.88
C ALA A 47 -21.85 21.76 -7.61
N ARG A 48 -22.38 22.08 -6.43
CA ARG A 48 -21.75 21.78 -5.13
C ARG A 48 -21.56 20.28 -4.91
N LEU A 49 -22.58 19.47 -5.21
CA LEU A 49 -22.47 18.01 -5.14
C LEU A 49 -21.38 17.46 -6.07
N ASN A 50 -21.30 17.96 -7.31
CA ASN A 50 -20.25 17.55 -8.25
C ASN A 50 -18.85 17.90 -7.75
N VAL A 51 -18.69 19.07 -7.12
CA VAL A 51 -17.43 19.45 -6.46
C VAL A 51 -17.12 18.50 -5.31
N GLY A 52 -18.09 18.21 -4.45
CA GLY A 52 -17.93 17.28 -3.32
C GLY A 52 -17.51 15.89 -3.76
N MET A 53 -18.17 15.33 -4.78
CA MET A 53 -17.80 14.02 -5.36
C MET A 53 -16.35 14.03 -5.88
N ARG A 54 -15.97 15.07 -6.63
CA ARG A 54 -14.60 15.19 -7.15
C ARG A 54 -13.56 15.28 -6.04
N VAL A 55 -13.85 16.00 -4.95
CA VAL A 55 -12.96 16.09 -3.79
C VAL A 55 -12.79 14.71 -3.14
N THR A 56 -13.89 13.98 -2.90
CA THR A 56 -13.84 12.63 -2.32
C THR A 56 -13.07 11.65 -3.22
N GLU A 57 -13.29 11.68 -4.53
CA GLU A 57 -12.55 10.85 -5.50
C GLU A 57 -11.04 11.13 -5.46
N LEU A 58 -10.63 12.40 -5.49
CA LEU A 58 -9.22 12.78 -5.44
C LEU A 58 -8.58 12.40 -4.09
N GLN A 59 -9.29 12.54 -2.98
CA GLN A 59 -8.82 12.10 -1.67
C GLN A 59 -8.62 10.58 -1.62
N GLN A 60 -9.57 9.82 -2.17
CA GLN A 60 -9.46 8.36 -2.25
C GLN A 60 -8.25 7.92 -3.09
N GLN A 61 -8.06 8.55 -4.26
CA GLN A 61 -6.90 8.29 -5.12
C GLN A 61 -5.58 8.61 -4.42
N LEU A 62 -5.53 9.71 -3.65
CA LEU A 62 -4.34 10.08 -2.88
C LEU A 62 -4.02 9.03 -1.81
N VAL A 63 -5.03 8.58 -1.06
CA VAL A 63 -4.88 7.55 -0.03
C VAL A 63 -4.39 6.23 -0.65
N GLU A 64 -4.98 5.80 -1.76
CA GLU A 64 -4.54 4.60 -2.48
C GLU A 64 -3.11 4.71 -3.00
N ALA A 65 -2.75 5.84 -3.60
CA ALA A 65 -1.40 6.10 -4.08
C ALA A 65 -0.37 6.07 -2.93
N GLU A 66 -0.71 6.64 -1.77
CA GLU A 66 0.16 6.62 -0.59
C GLU A 66 0.30 5.21 -0.02
N HIS A 67 -0.79 4.43 0.06
CA HIS A 67 -0.72 3.02 0.46
C HIS A 67 0.21 2.21 -0.45
N HIS A 68 0.10 2.39 -1.77
CA HIS A 68 0.99 1.75 -2.73
C HIS A 68 2.45 2.18 -2.54
N ARG A 69 2.69 3.49 -2.35
CA ARG A 69 4.03 4.05 -2.15
C ARG A 69 4.69 3.49 -0.89
N VAL A 70 3.98 3.47 0.23
CA VAL A 70 4.49 2.93 1.51
C VAL A 70 4.79 1.43 1.39
N ALA A 71 3.92 0.66 0.73
CA ALA A 71 4.12 -0.76 0.51
C ALA A 71 5.40 -1.03 -0.34
N LEU A 72 5.60 -0.30 -1.43
CA LEU A 72 6.80 -0.42 -2.27
C LEU A 72 8.07 0.00 -1.52
N GLN A 73 8.03 1.12 -0.78
CA GLN A 73 9.19 1.56 0.03
C GLN A 73 9.56 0.53 1.10
N THR A 74 8.56 -0.06 1.75
CA THR A 74 8.76 -1.11 2.76
C THR A 74 9.33 -2.38 2.12
N ALA A 75 8.79 -2.80 0.96
CA ALA A 75 9.27 -3.95 0.21
C ALA A 75 10.73 -3.78 -0.25
N GLY A 76 11.08 -2.63 -0.83
CA GLY A 76 12.44 -2.32 -1.27
C GLY A 76 13.43 -2.25 -0.09
N ALA A 77 13.05 -1.61 1.02
CA ALA A 77 13.90 -1.56 2.21
C ALA A 77 14.14 -2.96 2.81
N ALA A 78 13.10 -3.80 2.86
CA ALA A 78 13.22 -5.19 3.31
C ALA A 78 14.09 -6.01 2.36
N ALA A 79 13.88 -5.87 1.04
CA ALA A 79 14.65 -6.55 0.02
C ALA A 79 16.15 -6.21 0.13
N HIS A 80 16.50 -4.94 0.26
CA HIS A 80 17.88 -4.51 0.44
C HIS A 80 18.53 -5.15 1.68
N LYS A 81 17.83 -5.13 2.82
CA LYS A 81 18.31 -5.74 4.07
C LYS A 81 18.43 -7.26 4.01
N LEU A 82 17.60 -7.94 3.21
CA LEU A 82 17.66 -9.40 3.01
C LEU A 82 18.71 -9.82 1.97
N SER A 83 18.97 -8.97 0.97
CA SER A 83 19.93 -9.22 -0.10
C SER A 83 21.34 -9.39 0.48
N GLN A 84 21.73 -8.48 1.39
CA GLN A 84 23.05 -8.49 2.04
C GLN A 84 23.38 -9.84 2.73
N PRO A 85 22.60 -10.32 3.73
CA PRO A 85 22.88 -11.59 4.38
C PRO A 85 22.75 -12.77 3.40
N SER A 86 21.81 -12.74 2.46
CA SER A 86 21.66 -13.82 1.47
C SER A 86 22.90 -14.00 0.59
N GLN A 87 23.50 -12.90 0.16
CA GLN A 87 24.75 -12.92 -0.63
C GLN A 87 25.92 -13.48 0.18
N VAL A 88 26.06 -13.07 1.45
CA VAL A 88 27.10 -13.59 2.34
C VAL A 88 26.91 -15.08 2.59
N THR A 89 25.70 -15.52 2.94
CA THR A 89 25.38 -16.94 3.14
C THR A 89 25.68 -17.76 1.89
N LEU A 90 25.26 -17.28 0.71
CA LEU A 90 25.50 -17.98 -0.55
C LEU A 90 27.00 -18.06 -0.88
N SER A 91 27.76 -17.01 -0.59
CA SER A 91 29.21 -16.98 -0.80
C SER A 91 29.92 -17.98 0.12
N ASN A 92 29.55 -18.03 1.40
CA ASN A 92 30.09 -19.01 2.35
C ASN A 92 29.78 -20.46 1.95
N LEU A 93 28.55 -20.73 1.52
CA LEU A 93 28.16 -22.06 1.04
C LEU A 93 28.95 -22.48 -0.20
N LYS A 94 29.19 -21.56 -1.14
CA LYS A 94 30.02 -21.81 -2.31
C LYS A 94 31.48 -22.13 -1.94
N LEU A 95 32.07 -21.37 -1.01
CA LEU A 95 33.43 -21.64 -0.54
C LEU A 95 33.55 -23.00 0.16
N MET A 96 32.55 -23.38 0.97
CA MET A 96 32.50 -24.71 1.58
C MET A 96 32.39 -25.82 0.54
N MET A 97 31.63 -25.61 -0.55
CA MET A 97 31.53 -26.57 -1.65
C MET A 97 32.86 -26.81 -2.36
N GLU A 98 33.76 -25.82 -2.43
CA GLU A 98 35.09 -25.98 -3.04
C GLU A 98 36.03 -26.86 -2.20
N GLN A 99 35.75 -26.99 -0.89
CA GLN A 99 36.61 -27.71 0.06
C GLN A 99 36.08 -29.11 0.43
N VAL A 100 34.86 -29.45 0.03
CA VAL A 100 34.17 -30.69 0.42
C VAL A 100 34.02 -31.60 -0.79
N ASP A 101 34.22 -32.91 -0.58
CA ASP A 101 33.94 -33.92 -1.60
C ASP A 101 32.48 -33.87 -2.07
N ALA A 102 32.32 -33.69 -3.38
CA ALA A 102 31.03 -33.50 -4.02
C ALA A 102 30.12 -34.74 -3.92
N GLU A 103 30.69 -35.94 -3.80
CA GLU A 103 29.91 -37.19 -3.72
C GLU A 103 29.51 -37.58 -2.29
N GLY A 104 30.03 -36.88 -1.28
CA GLY A 104 29.73 -37.12 0.12
C GLY A 104 28.36 -36.59 0.60
N PRO A 105 27.83 -37.07 1.74
CA PRO A 105 26.57 -36.61 2.33
C PRO A 105 26.51 -35.09 2.60
N VAL A 106 27.66 -34.50 2.95
CA VAL A 106 27.81 -33.06 3.19
C VAL A 106 27.74 -32.25 1.88
N GLY A 107 28.34 -32.76 0.80
CA GLY A 107 28.29 -32.14 -0.53
C GLY A 107 26.86 -32.04 -1.09
N GLY A 108 26.04 -33.07 -0.86
CA GLY A 108 24.61 -33.04 -1.20
C GLY A 108 23.83 -31.93 -0.48
N SER A 109 24.05 -31.80 0.83
CA SER A 109 23.42 -30.76 1.65
C SER A 109 23.85 -29.34 1.25
N LEU A 110 25.14 -29.14 0.95
CA LEU A 110 25.66 -27.86 0.49
C LEU A 110 25.11 -27.44 -0.87
N ARG A 111 24.94 -28.38 -1.82
CA ARG A 111 24.26 -28.10 -3.10
C ARG A 111 22.82 -27.66 -2.91
N ALA A 112 22.07 -28.37 -2.05
CA ALA A 112 20.70 -28.01 -1.73
C ALA A 112 20.61 -26.62 -1.09
N GLY A 113 21.52 -26.31 -0.16
CA GLY A 113 21.65 -24.99 0.48
C GLY A 113 21.95 -23.87 -0.51
N THR A 114 22.94 -24.05 -1.39
CA THR A 114 23.30 -23.09 -2.43
C THR A 114 22.14 -22.85 -3.41
N SER A 115 21.43 -23.91 -3.81
CA SER A 115 20.24 -23.79 -4.67
C SER A 115 19.11 -23.02 -3.97
N ALA A 116 18.85 -23.30 -2.69
CA ALA A 116 17.85 -22.58 -1.90
C ALA A 116 18.23 -21.10 -1.72
N GLY A 117 19.49 -20.81 -1.40
CA GLY A 117 20.01 -19.46 -1.30
C GLY A 117 19.87 -18.67 -2.60
N GLY A 118 20.16 -19.29 -3.75
CA GLY A 118 19.94 -18.67 -5.06
C GLY A 118 18.48 -18.32 -5.33
N ARG A 119 17.53 -19.20 -4.96
CA ARG A 119 16.08 -18.89 -5.05
C ARG A 119 15.68 -17.73 -4.14
N ILE A 120 16.22 -17.65 -2.92
CA ILE A 120 15.97 -16.53 -2.00
C ILE A 120 16.48 -15.23 -2.63
N THR A 121 17.70 -15.22 -3.18
CA THR A 121 18.23 -14.04 -3.88
C THR A 121 17.35 -13.59 -5.04
N GLU A 122 16.78 -14.53 -5.80
CA GLU A 122 15.86 -14.19 -6.90
C GLU A 122 14.55 -13.57 -6.39
N ILE A 123 13.96 -14.13 -5.33
CA ILE A 123 12.75 -13.56 -4.69
C ILE A 123 13.04 -12.15 -4.17
N VAL A 124 14.17 -11.96 -3.48
CA VAL A 124 14.59 -10.66 -2.95
C VAL A 124 14.80 -9.66 -4.10
N LYS A 125 15.38 -10.09 -5.22
CA LYS A 125 15.54 -9.25 -6.41
C LYS A 125 14.20 -8.85 -7.02
N GLN A 126 13.24 -9.77 -7.09
CA GLN A 126 11.87 -9.46 -7.53
C GLN A 126 11.24 -8.40 -6.63
N MET A 127 11.37 -8.54 -5.30
CA MET A 127 10.90 -7.56 -4.32
C MET A 127 11.55 -6.17 -4.51
N ASP A 128 12.86 -6.12 -4.76
CA ASP A 128 13.60 -4.87 -4.99
C ASP A 128 13.20 -4.16 -6.29
N SER A 129 12.86 -4.94 -7.32
CA SER A 129 12.43 -4.42 -8.62
C SER A 129 10.94 -4.08 -8.73
N MET A 130 10.17 -4.22 -7.65
CA MET A 130 8.72 -3.95 -7.67
C MET A 130 8.42 -2.49 -8.05
N ARG A 131 7.46 -2.29 -8.96
CA ARG A 131 7.01 -0.96 -9.40
C ARG A 131 5.56 -0.65 -9.04
N GLN A 132 4.79 -1.68 -8.77
CA GLN A 132 3.38 -1.60 -8.41
C GLN A 132 3.04 -2.72 -7.43
N VAL A 133 1.96 -2.56 -6.66
CA VAL A 133 1.49 -3.60 -5.74
C VAL A 133 0.30 -4.29 -6.38
N THR A 134 0.49 -5.52 -6.82
CA THR A 134 -0.60 -6.38 -7.27
C THR A 134 -0.82 -7.46 -6.21
N THR A 135 -2.07 -7.80 -5.91
CA THR A 135 -2.40 -8.86 -4.95
C THR A 135 -3.14 -10.01 -5.62
N LYS A 136 -3.02 -11.20 -5.05
CA LYS A 136 -3.82 -12.38 -5.40
C LYS A 136 -4.44 -13.01 -4.18
N ARG A 137 -5.61 -13.61 -4.37
CA ARG A 137 -6.36 -14.30 -3.31
C ARG A 137 -5.66 -15.60 -2.93
N TYR A 138 -5.33 -15.77 -1.65
CA TYR A 138 -4.76 -17.01 -1.13
C TYR A 138 -5.81 -17.85 -0.39
N MET A 139 -5.54 -19.14 -0.19
CA MET A 139 -6.54 -20.17 0.21
C MET A 139 -7.34 -19.86 1.49
N ASP A 140 -6.84 -19.01 2.39
CA ASP A 140 -7.52 -18.60 3.63
C ASP A 140 -8.26 -17.25 3.52
N GLY A 141 -8.47 -16.75 2.29
CA GLY A 141 -9.16 -15.47 2.07
C GLY A 141 -8.32 -14.25 2.47
N VAL A 142 -7.01 -14.41 2.56
CA VAL A 142 -6.05 -13.31 2.72
C VAL A 142 -5.46 -12.97 1.35
N ASP A 143 -5.41 -11.69 1.02
CA ASP A 143 -4.78 -11.22 -0.20
C ASP A 143 -3.28 -11.05 0.05
N ILE A 144 -2.45 -11.63 -0.82
CA ILE A 144 -0.99 -11.58 -0.71
C ILE A 144 -0.43 -10.89 -1.95
N ILE A 145 0.63 -10.11 -1.76
CA ILE A 145 1.36 -9.46 -2.85
C ILE A 145 1.87 -10.52 -3.83
N ASP A 146 1.54 -10.35 -5.11
CA ASP A 146 2.03 -11.18 -6.18
C ASP A 146 3.34 -10.59 -6.73
N LEU A 147 4.47 -11.10 -6.24
CA LEU A 147 5.79 -10.55 -6.52
C LEU A 147 6.14 -10.49 -8.01
N LYS A 148 5.75 -11.50 -8.80
CA LYS A 148 6.05 -11.54 -10.24
C LYS A 148 5.35 -10.39 -10.97
N SER A 149 4.02 -10.35 -10.88
CA SER A 149 3.17 -9.32 -11.48
C SER A 149 3.49 -7.90 -10.97
N SER A 150 4.05 -7.80 -9.76
CA SER A 150 4.47 -6.53 -9.15
C SER A 150 5.85 -6.04 -9.62
N SER A 151 6.68 -6.93 -10.18
CA SER A 151 8.05 -6.69 -10.66
C SER A 151 8.19 -6.57 -12.18
N GLU A 152 7.14 -6.93 -12.93
CA GLU A 152 7.00 -6.72 -14.38
C GLU A 152 6.64 -5.27 -14.72
#